data_AF-A0A2W6TZX2-F1
#
_entry.id   AF-A0A2W6TZX2-F1
#
_cell.length_a   1.000
_cell.length_b   1.000
_cell.length_c   1.000
_cell.angle_alpha   90.00
_cell.angle_beta   90.00
_cell.angle_gamma   90.00
#
_symmetry.space_group_name_H-M   'P 1'
#
loop_
_entity.id
_entity.type
_entity.pdbx_description
1 polymer ?
#
loop_
_entity_poly.entity_id
_entity_poly.type
_entity_poly.pdbx_seq_one_letter_code
_entity_poly.pdbx_strand_id
1 'polypeptide(L)' 'RGSFGDDYEVTITDSPMQGLLSRAVIVTDESNKVVYTEQVSEIAHEPNYEAALAALK' A
#
# COMPACT_ATOMS: atom_id res chain seq x y z
N ARG A 1 19.69 -0.14 -1.98
CA ARG A 1 18.46 0.01 -1.16
C ARG A 1 17.61 1.06 -1.85
N GLY A 2 16.31 0.82 -2.05
CA GLY A 2 15.39 1.79 -2.64
C GLY A 2 14.68 2.61 -1.56
N SER A 3 14.11 3.75 -1.95
CA SER A 3 13.35 4.69 -1.10
C SER A 3 11.84 4.40 -1.08
N PHE A 4 11.36 3.33 -1.72
CA PHE A 4 9.94 3.03 -1.91
C PHE A 4 9.09 3.13 -0.63
N GLY A 5 9.55 2.55 0.48
CA GLY A 5 8.77 2.58 1.73
C GLY A 5 8.55 3.98 2.28
N ASP A 6 9.54 4.85 2.09
CA ASP A 6 9.51 6.24 2.54
C ASP A 6 8.75 7.11 1.52
N ASP A 7 8.96 6.88 0.22
CA ASP A 7 8.30 7.60 -0.88
C ASP A 7 6.78 7.37 -0.89
N TYR A 8 6.32 6.19 -0.46
CA TYR A 8 4.90 5.83 -0.38
C TYR A 8 4.35 5.82 1.04
N GLU A 9 5.14 6.24 2.04
CA GLU A 9 4.73 6.31 3.46
C GLU A 9 4.20 4.97 4.01
N VAL A 10 4.74 3.86 3.50
CA VAL A 10 4.36 2.50 3.93
C VAL A 10 5.39 1.86 4.86
N THR A 11 6.52 2.51 5.17
CA THR A 11 7.48 2.02 6.17
C THR A 11 6.86 2.04 7.57
N ILE A 12 6.90 0.91 8.28
CA ILE A 12 6.47 0.81 9.67
C ILE A 12 7.51 1.49 10.57
N THR A 13 7.10 2.53 11.30
CA THR A 13 7.99 3.34 12.13
C THR A 13 7.95 3.00 13.62
N ASP A 14 6.85 2.43 14.12
CA ASP A 14 6.63 2.21 15.55
C ASP A 14 5.88 0.89 15.81
N SER A 15 6.61 -0.22 15.75
CA SER A 15 6.17 -1.56 16.19
C SER A 15 7.36 -2.54 16.24
N PRO A 16 7.20 -3.77 16.75
CA PRO A 16 8.23 -4.81 16.62
C PRO A 16 8.63 -5.14 15.17
N MET A 17 7.81 -4.74 14.20
CA MET A 17 8.03 -4.89 12.75
C MET A 17 8.63 -3.62 12.11
N GLN A 18 9.21 -2.72 12.91
CA GLN A 18 9.84 -1.50 12.43
C GLN A 18 10.83 -1.76 11.29
N GLY A 19 10.78 -0.92 10.25
CA GLY A 19 11.63 -1.02 9.06
C GLY A 19 11.13 -2.01 8.00
N LEU A 20 10.05 -2.74 8.27
CA LEU A 20 9.30 -3.47 7.25
C LEU A 20 8.26 -2.55 6.59
N LEU A 21 7.72 -3.01 5.46
CA LEU A 21 6.59 -2.33 4.81
C LEU A 21 5.27 -2.80 5.44
N SER A 22 4.35 -1.86 5.63
CA SER A 22 2.96 -2.11 6.00
C SER A 22 2.23 -2.85 4.88
N ARG A 23 1.09 -3.47 5.21
CA ARG A 23 0.26 -4.11 4.20
C ARG A 23 -0.57 -3.05 3.48
N ALA A 24 -0.27 -2.84 2.21
CA ALA A 24 -0.93 -1.83 1.38
C ALA A 24 -1.14 -2.32 -0.05
N VAL A 25 -2.15 -1.75 -0.71
CA VAL A 25 -2.44 -1.94 -2.14
C VAL A 25 -2.43 -0.55 -2.79
N ILE A 26 -1.63 -0.41 -3.86
CA ILE A 26 -1.53 0.80 -4.65
C ILE A 26 -1.75 0.40 -6.10
N VAL A 27 -2.73 1.02 -6.75
CA VAL A 27 -3.07 0.78 -8.15
C VAL A 27 -2.81 2.05 -8.96
N THR A 28 -2.12 1.91 -10.08
CA THR A 28 -1.80 3.00 -10.99
C THR A 28 -2.32 2.71 -12.41
N ASP A 29 -2.66 3.75 -13.14
CA ASP A 29 -2.96 3.66 -14.58
C ASP A 29 -1.67 3.66 -15.44
N GLU A 30 -1.82 3.60 -16.76
CA GLU A 30 -0.72 3.60 -17.73
C GLU A 30 0.13 4.88 -17.70
N SER A 31 -0.39 5.97 -17.14
CA SER A 31 0.32 7.24 -16.97
C SER A 31 1.00 7.35 -15.60
N ASN A 32 1.05 6.27 -14.82
CA ASN A 32 1.51 6.23 -13.42
C ASN A 32 0.68 7.10 -12.47
N LYS A 33 -0.56 7.44 -12.83
CA LYS A 33 -1.46 8.13 -11.90
C LYS A 33 -2.04 7.10 -10.95
N VAL A 34 -1.99 7.38 -9.66
CA VAL A 34 -2.61 6.56 -8.63
C VAL A 34 -4.14 6.65 -8.75
N VAL A 35 -4.80 5.50 -8.93
CA VAL A 35 -6.26 5.37 -9.06
C VAL A 35 -6.92 4.71 -7.85
N TYR A 36 -6.13 4.00 -7.04
CA TYR A 36 -6.58 3.43 -5.77
C TYR A 36 -5.42 3.29 -4.79
N THR A 37 -5.69 3.53 -3.51
CA THR A 37 -4.76 3.30 -2.40
C THR A 37 -5.51 2.75 -1.22
N GLU A 38 -4.93 1.75 -0.59
CA GLU A 38 -5.40 1.22 0.67
C GLU A 38 -4.20 0.80 1.51
N GLN A 39 -4.08 1.38 2.70
CA GLN A 39 -3.17 0.91 3.74
C GLN A 39 -4.01 0.26 4.82
N VAL A 40 -3.78 -1.03 5.07
CA VAL A 40 -4.60 -1.80 6.00
C VAL A 40 -4.23 -1.42 7.43
N SER A 41 -5.23 -1.16 8.27
CA SER A 41 -5.04 -0.75 9.67
C SER A 41 -4.35 -1.81 10.53
N GLU A 42 -4.52 -3.09 10.19
CA GLU A 42 -3.92 -4.22 10.88
C GLU A 42 -3.30 -5.18 9.86
N ILE A 43 -2.04 -5.56 10.06
CA ILE A 43 -1.29 -6.34 9.06
C ILE A 43 -1.86 -7.75 8.83
N ALA A 44 -2.60 -8.26 9.81
CA ALA A 44 -3.28 -9.55 9.73
C ALA A 44 -4.57 -9.52 8.89
N HIS A 45 -5.12 -8.35 8.60
CA HIS A 45 -6.32 -8.22 7.77
C HIS A 45 -5.97 -8.20 6.29
N GLU A 46 -6.91 -8.69 5.48
CA GLU A 46 -6.81 -8.56 4.03
C GLU A 46 -7.29 -7.17 3.58
N PRO A 47 -6.66 -6.58 2.54
CA PRO A 47 -7.17 -5.39 1.90
C PRO A 47 -8.44 -5.68 1.10
N ASN A 48 -9.18 -4.65 0.72
CA ASN A 48 -10.35 -4.73 -0.14
C ASN A 48 -9.95 -4.94 -1.61
N TYR A 49 -9.70 -6.20 -1.97
CA TYR A 49 -9.35 -6.59 -3.33
C TYR A 49 -10.43 -6.24 -4.36
N GLU A 50 -11.71 -6.32 -3.99
CA GLU A 50 -12.81 -5.98 -4.90
C GLU A 50 -12.77 -4.50 -5.29
N ALA A 51 -12.53 -3.61 -4.31
CA ALA A 51 -12.38 -2.17 -4.57
C ALA A 51 -11.14 -1.86 -5.42
N ALA A 52 -10.01 -2.52 -5.13
CA ALA A 52 -8.79 -2.38 -5.91
C ALA A 52 -8.98 -2.79 -7.39
N LEU A 53 -9.66 -3.92 -7.63
CA LEU A 53 -9.98 -4.38 -8.99
C LEU A 53 -11.02 -3.50 -9.67
N ALA A 54 -11.99 -2.96 -8.92
CA ALA A 54 -12.99 -2.05 -9.46
C ALA A 54 -12.37 -0.73 -9.95
N ALA A 55 -11.26 -0.28 -9.35
CA ALA A 55 -10.54 0.92 -9.76
C ALA A 55 -9.83 0.79 -11.13
N LEU A 56 -9.74 -0.42 -11.68
CA LEU A 56 -9.17 -0.70 -13.01
C LEU A 56 -10.23 -0.71 -14.13
N LYS A 57 -11.52 -0.60 -13.79
CA LYS A 57 -12.63 -0.67 -14.76
C LYS A 57 -12.90 0.65 -15.47
#